data_AF-A0A937M8M4-F1
#
_entry.id   AF-A0A937M8M4-F1
#
_cell.length_a   1.000
_cell.length_b   1.000
_cell.length_c   1.000
_cell.angle_alpha   90.00
_cell.angle_beta   90.00
_cell.angle_gamma   90.00
#
_symmetry.space_group_name_H-M   'P 1'
#
loop_
_entity.id
_entity.type
_entity.pdbx_description
1 polymer ?
#
loop_
_entity_poly.entity_id
_entity_poly.type
_entity_poly.pdbx_seq_one_letter_code
_entity_poly.pdbx_strand_id
1 'polypeptide(L)'
;MSQNTPKVVGLKKSFGFGDRLGTATPGHLAACKRTEFVPILAQQSIREMVRTQRSPADVMGDAQKAIDADGYTQLWGADADHLKTVDDIKSTLDAGFCFFTFDPSDHVVNEADEMGVEALAAGEQSLIAEGVFEGSSLRDMYLGKSFEIADGFTLTYDEELLMRAAVKYGRALAHCGEMGAALKSMSGDTPYEIEMSVDESEVPTTYLEHLFVSQELGRRGVPVTSLAPRFIGDFEKGVDYRGDVKLFEESIAKHVAIAKFCGPYKLSLHSGSDKFSVYPIFGRLCGDLLHVKTAGTSYVEALRVVVRTDKPLFKEMVEYAQTRFAEDRATYHLSTTQADVDAISGTADADLERVLLDENEGRQLMHVTYGSVLINGKGSDGKPFGDSLTEILDAHDDLHMEFIECHFDKHLGLLLQG
;
A
#
# COMPACT_ATOMS: atom_id res chain seq x y z
N MET A 1 -6.53 29.99 14.97
CA MET A 1 -6.00 28.72 15.49
C MET A 1 -5.09 28.17 14.41
N SER A 2 -3.85 27.78 14.71
CA SER A 2 -3.00 27.17 13.68
C SER A 2 -3.62 25.82 13.29
N GLN A 3 -4.03 25.67 12.03
CA GLN A 3 -4.53 24.38 11.52
C GLN A 3 -3.43 23.32 11.73
N ASN A 4 -3.78 22.20 12.35
CA ASN A 4 -2.86 21.07 12.48
C ASN A 4 -2.76 20.36 11.13
N THR A 5 -1.95 20.91 10.23
CA THR A 5 -1.73 20.38 8.87
C THR A 5 -0.81 19.16 8.87
N PRO A 6 -0.92 18.27 7.87
CA PRO A 6 -0.04 17.11 7.76
C PRO A 6 1.41 17.55 7.56
N LYS A 7 2.35 16.71 8.00
CA LYS A 7 3.79 16.96 7.88
C LYS A 7 4.53 15.68 7.52
N VAL A 8 5.70 15.87 6.89
CA VAL A 8 6.69 14.83 6.63
C VAL A 8 7.05 14.08 7.92
N VAL A 9 7.15 12.74 7.84
CA VAL A 9 7.26 11.86 9.01
C VAL A 9 8.71 11.42 9.25
N GLY A 10 9.47 11.28 8.17
CA GLY A 10 10.84 10.86 8.11
C GLY A 10 10.98 9.37 8.38
N LEU A 11 12.06 9.05 9.09
CA LEU A 11 12.43 7.69 9.48
C LEU A 11 11.73 7.21 10.75
N LYS A 12 10.71 7.93 11.23
CA LYS A 12 9.88 7.45 12.34
C LYS A 12 9.00 6.32 11.84
N LYS A 13 8.81 5.29 12.67
CA LYS A 13 7.85 4.23 12.40
C LYS A 13 6.47 4.83 12.19
N SER A 14 5.81 4.39 11.14
CA SER A 14 4.59 5.04 10.65
C SER A 14 3.58 4.01 10.17
N PHE A 15 2.31 4.35 10.31
CA PHE A 15 1.22 3.44 9.93
C PHE A 15 0.18 4.20 9.10
N GLY A 16 -0.12 3.64 7.94
CA GLY A 16 -1.08 4.12 6.96
C GLY A 16 -2.49 3.70 7.29
N PHE A 17 -3.35 4.66 7.58
CA PHE A 17 -4.74 4.45 7.96
C PHE A 17 -5.67 4.86 6.81
N GLY A 18 -5.64 4.12 5.71
CA GLY A 18 -6.49 4.41 4.57
C GLY A 18 -7.98 4.30 4.91
N ASP A 19 -8.74 5.26 4.41
CA ASP A 19 -10.17 5.39 4.67
C ASP A 19 -10.90 5.75 3.39
N ARG A 20 -11.61 4.77 2.82
CA ARG A 20 -12.38 4.90 1.59
C ARG A 20 -13.72 5.62 1.79
N LEU A 21 -14.18 5.74 3.03
CA LEU A 21 -15.50 6.28 3.39
C LEU A 21 -15.41 7.68 3.99
N GLY A 22 -14.29 8.03 4.62
CA GLY A 22 -14.09 9.32 5.30
C GLY A 22 -14.65 9.35 6.73
N THR A 23 -14.95 8.19 7.32
CA THR A 23 -15.60 8.05 8.62
C THR A 23 -14.82 7.20 9.63
N ALA A 24 -13.70 6.60 9.25
CA ALA A 24 -12.92 5.68 10.09
C ALA A 24 -11.83 6.39 10.92
N THR A 25 -11.42 7.60 10.53
CA THR A 25 -10.34 8.34 11.20
C THR A 25 -10.51 8.49 12.73
N PRO A 26 -11.70 8.69 13.31
CA PRO A 26 -11.87 8.72 14.77
C PRO A 26 -11.41 7.43 15.46
N GLY A 27 -11.78 6.25 14.93
CA GLY A 27 -11.32 4.97 15.45
C GLY A 27 -9.83 4.72 15.20
N HIS A 28 -9.31 5.17 14.05
CA HIS A 28 -7.86 5.11 13.76
C HIS A 28 -7.05 5.90 14.80
N LEU A 29 -7.49 7.11 15.13
CA LEU A 29 -6.87 7.95 16.17
C LEU A 29 -6.95 7.28 17.55
N ALA A 30 -8.10 6.70 17.91
CA ALA A 30 -8.29 6.03 19.18
C ALA A 30 -7.28 4.88 19.40
N ALA A 31 -7.06 4.05 18.37
CA ALA A 31 -6.05 2.99 18.39
C ALA A 31 -4.62 3.57 18.38
N CYS A 32 -4.33 4.49 17.46
CA CYS A 32 -2.96 4.98 17.24
C CYS A 32 -2.39 5.73 18.46
N LYS A 33 -3.22 6.51 19.18
CA LYS A 33 -2.81 7.29 20.36
C LYS A 33 -2.15 6.47 21.48
N ARG A 34 -2.38 5.16 21.52
CA ARG A 34 -1.79 4.24 22.50
C ARG A 34 -0.42 3.71 22.10
N THR A 35 0.11 4.17 20.97
CA THR A 35 1.30 3.60 20.34
C THR A 35 2.30 4.69 19.99
N GLU A 36 3.50 4.27 19.61
CA GLU A 36 4.58 5.15 19.13
C GLU A 36 4.55 5.37 17.61
N PHE A 37 3.55 4.83 16.90
CA PHE A 37 3.41 5.04 15.46
C PHE A 37 3.00 6.47 15.15
N VAL A 38 3.63 7.05 14.12
CA VAL A 38 3.12 8.27 13.49
C VAL A 38 2.02 7.88 12.51
N PRO A 39 0.79 8.39 12.66
CA PRO A 39 -0.30 8.03 11.77
C PRO A 39 -0.23 8.80 10.45
N ILE A 40 -0.45 8.09 9.35
CA ILE A 40 -0.78 8.69 8.06
C ILE A 40 -2.30 8.58 7.90
N LEU A 41 -3.03 9.67 8.21
CA LEU A 41 -4.50 9.65 8.39
C LEU A 41 -5.26 9.97 7.10
N ALA A 42 -4.64 10.69 6.17
CA ALA A 42 -5.14 10.87 4.82
C ALA A 42 -4.32 9.98 3.90
N GLN A 43 -4.82 8.79 3.58
CA GLN A 43 -4.16 7.87 2.65
C GLN A 43 -5.20 7.25 1.72
N GLN A 44 -5.03 7.46 0.42
CA GLN A 44 -5.85 6.80 -0.58
C GLN A 44 -5.13 6.78 -1.92
N SER A 45 -5.26 5.68 -2.66
CA SER A 45 -4.73 5.60 -4.03
C SER A 45 -5.62 6.32 -5.03
N ILE A 46 -5.05 6.76 -6.17
CA ILE A 46 -5.85 7.34 -7.27
C ILE A 46 -6.92 6.36 -7.76
N ARG A 47 -6.60 5.06 -7.82
CA ARG A 47 -7.56 3.98 -8.13
C ARG A 47 -8.75 3.98 -7.16
N GLU A 48 -8.50 4.11 -5.86
CA GLU A 48 -9.55 4.18 -4.84
C GLU A 48 -10.36 5.47 -4.94
N MET A 49 -9.71 6.62 -5.18
CA MET A 49 -10.39 7.91 -5.39
C MET A 49 -11.36 7.85 -6.57
N VAL A 50 -10.93 7.31 -7.71
CA VAL A 50 -11.79 7.10 -8.89
C VAL A 50 -12.96 6.16 -8.56
N ARG A 51 -12.71 5.04 -7.89
CA ARG A 51 -13.74 4.03 -7.55
C ARG A 51 -14.75 4.50 -6.51
N THR A 52 -14.37 5.45 -5.66
CA THR A 52 -15.23 6.06 -4.64
C THR A 52 -15.80 7.40 -5.08
N GLN A 53 -15.44 7.87 -6.29
CA GLN A 53 -15.76 9.21 -6.79
C GLN A 53 -15.35 10.34 -5.82
N ARG A 54 -14.26 10.13 -5.08
CA ARG A 54 -13.69 11.12 -4.14
C ARG A 54 -12.53 11.84 -4.79
N SER A 55 -12.34 13.09 -4.41
CA SER A 55 -11.17 13.90 -4.78
C SER A 55 -10.09 13.85 -3.69
N PRO A 56 -8.82 14.22 -4.01
CA PRO A 56 -7.79 14.40 -2.98
C PRO A 56 -8.21 15.36 -1.85
N ALA A 57 -8.99 16.39 -2.17
CA ALA A 57 -9.49 17.35 -1.19
C ALA A 57 -10.51 16.74 -0.23
N ASP A 58 -11.34 15.80 -0.68
CA ASP A 58 -12.28 15.07 0.19
C ASP A 58 -11.52 14.19 1.18
N VAL A 59 -10.51 13.45 0.71
CA VAL A 59 -9.67 12.60 1.57
C VAL A 59 -8.96 13.42 2.65
N MET A 60 -8.34 14.54 2.27
CA MET A 60 -7.70 15.45 3.21
C MET A 60 -8.71 16.07 4.18
N GLY A 61 -9.85 16.51 3.66
CA GLY A 61 -10.90 17.17 4.43
C GLY A 61 -11.50 16.29 5.51
N ASP A 62 -11.76 15.02 5.19
CA ASP A 62 -12.33 14.06 6.15
C ASP A 62 -11.36 13.74 7.29
N ALA A 63 -10.08 13.53 6.97
CA ALA A 63 -9.04 13.36 7.98
C ALA A 63 -8.92 14.61 8.88
N GLN A 64 -8.88 15.81 8.30
CA GLN A 64 -8.76 17.07 9.06
C GLN A 64 -9.98 17.31 9.97
N LYS A 65 -11.21 17.03 9.50
CA LYS A 65 -12.42 17.13 10.33
C LYS A 65 -12.33 16.24 11.57
N ALA A 66 -11.90 14.99 11.40
CA ALA A 66 -11.75 14.05 12.51
C ALA A 66 -10.64 14.47 13.48
N ILE A 67 -9.50 14.97 12.97
CA ILE A 67 -8.39 15.50 13.76
C ILE A 67 -8.84 16.70 14.60
N ASP A 68 -9.58 17.63 13.99
CA ASP A 68 -10.07 18.84 14.65
C ASP A 68 -11.11 18.49 15.73
N ALA A 69 -12.00 17.54 15.45
CA ALA A 69 -13.01 17.06 16.41
C ALA A 69 -12.38 16.33 17.61
N ASP A 70 -11.36 15.52 17.35
CA ASP A 70 -10.61 14.79 18.38
C ASP A 70 -9.67 15.71 19.20
N GLY A 71 -9.27 16.85 18.63
CA GLY A 71 -8.26 17.74 19.21
C GLY A 71 -6.85 17.16 19.12
N TYR A 72 -6.56 16.31 18.13
CA TYR A 72 -5.24 15.72 17.93
C TYR A 72 -4.25 16.80 17.49
N THR A 73 -3.19 17.02 18.27
CA THR A 73 -2.17 18.05 17.98
C THR A 73 -0.79 17.49 17.66
N GLN A 74 -0.64 16.16 17.63
CA GLN A 74 0.64 15.52 17.37
C GLN A 74 0.91 15.42 15.86
N LEU A 75 2.13 15.00 15.53
CA LEU A 75 2.55 14.76 14.14
C LEU A 75 1.65 13.72 13.47
N TRP A 76 1.16 14.03 12.28
CA TRP A 76 0.48 13.11 11.38
C TRP A 76 0.88 13.42 9.93
N GLY A 77 0.76 12.43 9.05
CA GLY A 77 1.08 12.56 7.62
C GLY A 77 -0.11 12.34 6.70
N ALA A 78 0.05 12.71 5.44
CA ALA A 78 -0.90 12.48 4.37
C ALA A 78 -0.18 11.91 3.14
N ASP A 79 -0.60 10.71 2.73
CA ASP A 79 0.01 9.91 1.66
C ASP A 79 -0.87 9.79 0.41
N ALA A 80 -0.34 10.31 -0.69
CA ALA A 80 -0.89 10.18 -2.02
C ALA A 80 -0.39 8.85 -2.60
N ASP A 81 -1.20 7.81 -2.46
CA ASP A 81 -0.77 6.43 -2.67
C ASP A 81 -0.84 6.01 -4.16
N HIS A 82 0.06 5.12 -4.59
CA HIS A 82 0.14 4.56 -5.95
C HIS A 82 -0.01 5.60 -7.10
N LEU A 83 0.77 6.68 -7.04
CA LEU A 83 0.82 7.69 -8.11
C LEU A 83 1.57 7.15 -9.32
N LYS A 84 0.95 7.27 -10.50
CA LYS A 84 1.55 6.85 -11.78
C LYS A 84 1.92 8.02 -12.67
N THR A 85 1.31 9.19 -12.49
CA THR A 85 1.48 10.34 -13.39
C THR A 85 1.85 11.63 -12.67
N VAL A 86 2.44 12.57 -13.42
CA VAL A 86 2.76 13.93 -12.94
C VAL A 86 1.50 14.75 -12.64
N ASP A 87 0.41 14.51 -13.37
CA ASP A 87 -0.86 15.22 -13.12
C ASP A 87 -1.46 14.82 -11.76
N ASP A 88 -1.36 13.54 -11.39
CA ASP A 88 -1.82 13.08 -10.09
C ASP A 88 -1.01 13.70 -8.94
N ILE A 89 0.32 13.83 -9.11
CA ILE A 89 1.20 14.55 -8.17
C ILE A 89 0.69 15.97 -7.95
N LYS A 90 0.38 16.69 -9.02
CA LYS A 90 -0.09 18.07 -8.91
C LYS A 90 -1.40 18.14 -8.11
N SER A 91 -2.38 17.30 -8.46
CA SER A 91 -3.70 17.31 -7.82
C SER A 91 -3.64 16.99 -6.31
N THR A 92 -2.73 16.11 -5.91
CA THR A 92 -2.56 15.70 -4.51
C THR A 92 -1.69 16.68 -3.73
N LEU A 93 -0.65 17.25 -4.36
CA LEU A 93 0.13 18.34 -3.76
C LEU A 93 -0.75 19.58 -3.50
N ASP A 94 -1.61 19.96 -4.45
CA ASP A 94 -2.55 21.09 -4.29
C ASP A 94 -3.55 20.85 -3.14
N ALA A 95 -3.88 19.60 -2.83
CA ALA A 95 -4.73 19.22 -1.71
C ALA A 95 -3.99 19.15 -0.36
N GLY A 96 -2.67 19.28 -0.34
CA GLY A 96 -1.85 19.32 0.89
C GLY A 96 -1.23 17.99 1.30
N PHE A 97 -1.18 16.99 0.42
CA PHE A 97 -0.44 15.75 0.68
C PHE A 97 1.06 16.05 0.82
N CYS A 98 1.73 15.34 1.72
CA CYS A 98 3.16 15.54 2.01
C CYS A 98 4.01 14.27 1.82
N PHE A 99 3.37 13.14 1.55
CA PHE A 99 4.00 11.86 1.26
C PHE A 99 3.46 11.36 -0.08
N PHE A 100 4.34 10.98 -0.99
CA PHE A 100 4.02 10.63 -2.37
C PHE A 100 4.60 9.26 -2.71
N THR A 101 3.73 8.27 -2.90
CA THR A 101 4.14 6.92 -3.29
C THR A 101 4.08 6.79 -4.80
N PHE A 102 5.26 6.70 -5.42
CA PHE A 102 5.38 6.44 -6.85
C PHE A 102 5.22 4.96 -7.13
N ASP A 103 4.33 4.66 -8.05
CA ASP A 103 4.07 3.33 -8.58
C ASP A 103 4.47 3.29 -10.07
N PRO A 104 5.70 2.88 -10.38
CA PRO A 104 6.17 2.77 -11.75
C PRO A 104 5.90 1.36 -12.34
N SER A 105 4.96 0.59 -11.79
CA SER A 105 4.66 -0.80 -12.21
C SER A 105 4.44 -0.93 -13.72
N ASP A 106 3.79 0.04 -14.36
CA ASP A 106 3.53 0.07 -15.80
C ASP A 106 4.82 0.11 -16.66
N HIS A 107 5.96 0.47 -16.04
CA HIS A 107 7.27 0.57 -16.67
C HIS A 107 8.24 -0.55 -16.24
N VAL A 108 7.80 -1.46 -15.36
CA VAL A 108 8.58 -2.64 -14.95
C VAL A 108 8.42 -3.74 -16.00
N VAL A 109 9.54 -4.28 -16.48
CA VAL A 109 9.54 -5.39 -17.45
C VAL A 109 9.59 -6.71 -16.68
N ASN A 110 8.44 -7.23 -16.25
CA ASN A 110 8.39 -8.48 -15.46
C ASN A 110 8.97 -9.68 -16.22
N GLU A 111 8.81 -9.72 -17.55
CA GLU A 111 9.34 -10.77 -18.41
C GLU A 111 10.87 -10.83 -18.39
N ALA A 112 11.54 -9.77 -17.90
CA ALA A 112 12.99 -9.75 -17.71
C ALA A 112 13.45 -10.89 -16.80
N ASP A 113 12.63 -11.43 -15.91
CA ASP A 113 12.98 -12.57 -15.06
C ASP A 113 13.16 -13.88 -15.85
N GLU A 114 12.50 -14.01 -17.01
CA GLU A 114 12.53 -15.20 -17.86
C GLU A 114 13.47 -15.05 -19.06
N MET A 115 13.96 -13.84 -19.33
CA MET A 115 14.84 -13.56 -20.47
C MET A 115 16.18 -14.28 -20.35
N GLY A 116 16.66 -14.82 -21.48
CA GLY A 116 18.03 -15.30 -21.63
C GLY A 116 19.03 -14.16 -21.90
N VAL A 117 20.32 -14.48 -21.79
CA VAL A 117 21.44 -13.51 -21.88
C VAL A 117 21.41 -12.64 -23.14
N GLU A 118 21.10 -13.21 -24.31
CA GLU A 118 21.05 -12.44 -25.57
C GLU A 118 19.93 -11.39 -25.59
N ALA A 119 18.76 -11.74 -25.06
CA ALA A 119 17.62 -10.82 -24.96
C ALA A 119 17.89 -9.71 -23.93
N LEU A 120 18.52 -10.06 -22.79
CA LEU A 120 18.95 -9.09 -21.79
C LEU A 120 19.99 -8.11 -22.35
N ALA A 121 20.97 -8.60 -23.10
CA ALA A 121 21.96 -7.74 -23.76
C ALA A 121 21.32 -6.79 -24.76
N ALA A 122 20.36 -7.26 -25.57
CA ALA A 122 19.60 -6.41 -26.47
C ALA A 122 18.76 -5.35 -25.71
N GLY A 123 18.13 -5.75 -24.59
CA GLY A 123 17.39 -4.84 -23.72
C GLY A 123 18.26 -3.74 -23.13
N GLU A 124 19.46 -4.09 -22.65
CA GLU A 124 20.44 -3.12 -22.14
C GLU A 124 20.87 -2.12 -23.23
N GLN A 125 21.14 -2.58 -24.45
CA GLN A 125 21.45 -1.68 -25.57
C GLN A 125 20.27 -0.73 -25.88
N SER A 126 19.03 -1.20 -25.76
CA SER A 126 17.85 -0.34 -25.91
C SER A 126 17.80 0.76 -24.85
N LEU A 127 18.07 0.42 -23.58
CA LEU A 127 18.11 1.39 -22.49
C LEU A 127 19.19 2.47 -22.69
N ILE A 128 20.35 2.10 -23.23
CA ILE A 128 21.41 3.06 -23.58
C ILE A 128 20.95 3.96 -24.74
N ALA A 129 20.34 3.38 -25.78
CA ALA A 129 19.84 4.13 -26.93
C ALA A 129 18.72 5.12 -26.55
N GLU A 130 17.89 4.76 -25.56
CA GLU A 130 16.85 5.59 -24.97
C GLU A 130 17.40 6.67 -24.01
N GLY A 131 18.68 6.60 -23.65
CA GLY A 131 19.30 7.51 -22.69
C GLY A 131 18.92 7.24 -21.22
N VAL A 132 18.35 6.07 -20.91
CA VAL A 132 18.04 5.65 -19.54
C VAL A 132 19.32 5.46 -18.73
N PHE A 133 20.37 4.97 -19.39
CA PHE A 133 21.72 4.83 -18.84
C PHE A 133 22.76 5.39 -19.81
N GLU A 134 23.80 6.04 -19.28
CA GLU A 134 24.89 6.58 -20.09
C GLU A 134 25.94 5.50 -20.40
N GLY A 135 25.84 4.82 -21.55
CA GLY A 135 26.91 3.96 -22.08
C GLY A 135 27.54 2.99 -21.07
N SER A 136 28.88 3.00 -20.94
CA SER A 136 29.61 2.08 -20.03
C SER A 136 29.39 2.37 -18.54
N SER A 137 28.77 3.49 -18.17
CA SER A 137 28.65 3.92 -16.76
C SER A 137 27.99 2.86 -15.89
N LEU A 138 26.91 2.23 -16.39
CA LEU A 138 26.19 1.16 -15.70
C LEU A 138 27.13 0.01 -15.31
N ARG A 139 27.91 -0.49 -16.27
CA ARG A 139 28.88 -1.58 -16.02
C ARG A 139 30.00 -1.12 -15.09
N ASP A 140 30.54 0.08 -15.28
CA ASP A 140 31.64 0.62 -14.45
C ASP A 140 31.24 0.74 -12.96
N MET A 141 29.95 1.02 -12.70
CA MET A 141 29.38 1.15 -11.37
C MET A 141 29.09 -0.18 -10.66
N TYR A 142 28.67 -1.21 -11.39
CA TYR A 142 28.11 -2.43 -10.78
C TYR A 142 28.85 -3.71 -11.13
N LEU A 143 29.33 -3.87 -12.37
CA LEU A 143 29.83 -5.15 -12.86
C LEU A 143 31.10 -5.58 -12.10
N GLY A 144 31.06 -6.76 -11.49
CA GLY A 144 32.16 -7.29 -10.70
C GLY A 144 32.47 -6.51 -9.42
N LYS A 145 31.64 -5.53 -9.05
CA LYS A 145 31.74 -4.82 -7.77
C LYS A 145 31.08 -5.65 -6.68
N SER A 146 31.73 -5.72 -5.53
CA SER A 146 31.21 -6.34 -4.32
C SER A 146 30.75 -5.26 -3.34
N PHE A 147 29.53 -5.39 -2.86
CA PHE A 147 28.90 -4.51 -1.89
C PHE A 147 28.81 -5.26 -0.56
N GLU A 148 29.62 -4.82 0.40
CA GLU A 148 29.62 -5.37 1.76
C GLU A 148 28.47 -4.74 2.56
N ILE A 149 27.37 -5.48 2.70
CA ILE A 149 26.22 -5.04 3.48
C ILE A 149 26.50 -5.36 4.95
N ALA A 150 26.19 -4.40 5.83
CA ALA A 150 26.24 -4.64 7.27
C ALA A 150 25.43 -5.90 7.65
N ASP A 151 25.81 -6.58 8.72
CA ASP A 151 25.23 -7.87 9.14
C ASP A 151 25.61 -9.09 8.29
N GLY A 152 26.68 -8.99 7.49
CA GLY A 152 27.56 -10.12 7.17
C GLY A 152 27.30 -10.83 5.84
N PHE A 153 26.74 -10.15 4.84
CA PHE A 153 26.66 -10.71 3.49
C PHE A 153 27.12 -9.73 2.42
N THR A 154 27.68 -10.29 1.35
CA THR A 154 28.23 -9.55 0.22
C THR A 154 27.34 -9.77 -1.00
N LEU A 155 27.01 -8.69 -1.70
CA LEU A 155 26.29 -8.74 -2.97
C LEU A 155 27.26 -8.41 -4.11
N THR A 156 27.30 -9.24 -5.15
CA THR A 156 28.14 -9.01 -6.34
C THR A 156 27.30 -9.20 -7.59
N TYR A 157 27.40 -8.27 -8.53
CA TYR A 157 26.77 -8.42 -9.84
C TYR A 157 27.71 -9.14 -10.81
N ASP A 158 27.22 -10.23 -11.38
CA ASP A 158 27.71 -10.69 -12.67
C ASP A 158 26.99 -9.95 -13.81
N GLU A 159 27.35 -10.29 -15.05
CA GLU A 159 26.80 -9.63 -16.23
C GLU A 159 25.30 -9.90 -16.39
N GLU A 160 24.85 -11.13 -16.15
CA GLU A 160 23.45 -11.51 -16.33
C GLU A 160 22.54 -10.81 -15.31
N LEU A 161 22.91 -10.84 -14.04
CA LEU A 161 22.15 -10.23 -12.95
C LEU A 161 22.08 -8.71 -13.09
N LEU A 162 23.18 -8.07 -13.54
CA LEU A 162 23.17 -6.63 -13.81
C LEU A 162 22.23 -6.29 -14.97
N MET A 163 22.36 -6.98 -16.11
CA MET A 163 21.49 -6.73 -17.26
C MET A 163 20.02 -7.00 -16.90
N ARG A 164 19.74 -8.06 -16.14
CA ARG A 164 18.39 -8.40 -15.68
C ARG A 164 17.78 -7.28 -14.84
N ALA A 165 18.49 -6.82 -13.80
CA ALA A 165 18.04 -5.71 -12.97
C ALA A 165 17.85 -4.42 -13.79
N ALA A 166 18.79 -4.12 -14.69
CA ALA A 166 18.72 -2.93 -15.55
C ALA A 166 17.53 -2.99 -16.53
N VAL A 167 17.31 -4.11 -17.20
CA VAL A 167 16.18 -4.31 -18.13
C VAL A 167 14.84 -4.27 -17.40
N LYS A 168 14.76 -4.91 -16.23
CA LYS A 168 13.54 -4.97 -15.42
C LYS A 168 13.11 -3.60 -14.90
N TYR A 169 14.04 -2.82 -14.34
CA TYR A 169 13.70 -1.58 -13.62
C TYR A 169 14.16 -0.29 -14.29
N GLY A 170 14.98 -0.33 -15.35
CA GLY A 170 15.60 0.87 -15.92
C GLY A 170 14.59 1.95 -16.32
N ARG A 171 13.54 1.56 -17.04
CA ARG A 171 12.47 2.50 -17.46
C ARG A 171 11.62 2.97 -16.28
N ALA A 172 11.30 2.08 -15.34
CA ALA A 172 10.63 2.42 -14.10
C ALA A 172 11.41 3.47 -13.28
N LEU A 173 12.73 3.31 -13.17
CA LEU A 173 13.62 4.25 -12.49
C LEU A 173 13.72 5.59 -13.22
N ALA A 174 13.77 5.58 -14.56
CA ALA A 174 13.71 6.82 -15.36
C ALA A 174 12.40 7.57 -15.10
N HIS A 175 11.26 6.88 -15.14
CA HIS A 175 9.95 7.45 -14.84
C HIS A 175 9.86 8.03 -13.42
N CYS A 176 10.36 7.31 -12.41
CA CYS A 176 10.47 7.85 -11.04
C CYS A 176 11.35 9.11 -10.98
N GLY A 177 12.41 9.18 -11.80
CA GLY A 177 13.26 10.37 -11.95
C GLY A 177 12.47 11.57 -12.48
N GLU A 178 11.65 11.36 -13.51
CA GLU A 178 10.77 12.39 -14.08
C GLU A 178 9.73 12.87 -13.06
N MET A 179 9.04 11.93 -12.40
CA MET A 179 8.07 12.22 -11.35
C MET A 179 8.70 12.97 -10.17
N GLY A 180 9.90 12.55 -9.74
CA GLY A 180 10.63 13.20 -8.65
C GLY A 180 11.09 14.62 -9.01
N ALA A 181 11.55 14.84 -10.24
CA ALA A 181 11.90 16.17 -10.73
C ALA A 181 10.68 17.09 -10.83
N ALA A 182 9.54 16.56 -11.30
CA ALA A 182 8.28 17.29 -11.35
C ALA A 182 7.79 17.67 -9.95
N LEU A 183 7.74 16.71 -9.02
CA LEU A 183 7.36 16.96 -7.63
C LEU A 183 8.25 18.03 -7.00
N LYS A 184 9.57 17.92 -7.14
CA LYS A 184 10.53 18.92 -6.64
C LYS A 184 10.28 20.31 -7.21
N SER A 185 9.95 20.40 -8.50
CA SER A 185 9.67 21.68 -9.15
C SER A 185 8.34 22.29 -8.66
N MET A 186 7.33 21.45 -8.40
CA MET A 186 6.00 21.90 -8.00
C MET A 186 5.91 22.24 -6.51
N SER A 187 6.62 21.50 -5.64
CA SER A 187 6.58 21.68 -4.19
C SER A 187 7.29 22.95 -3.71
N GLY A 188 8.26 23.46 -4.48
CA GLY A 188 9.05 24.64 -4.10
C GLY A 188 9.82 24.37 -2.80
N ASP A 189 9.54 25.18 -1.77
CA ASP A 189 10.15 25.02 -0.43
C ASP A 189 9.33 24.10 0.50
N THR A 190 8.18 23.58 0.04
CA THR A 190 7.31 22.72 0.84
C THR A 190 7.97 21.36 1.03
N PRO A 191 8.21 20.91 2.28
CA PRO A 191 8.78 19.59 2.53
C PRO A 191 7.87 18.47 2.02
N TYR A 192 8.45 17.45 1.41
CA TYR A 192 7.76 16.26 0.94
C TYR A 192 8.62 15.01 1.16
N GLU A 193 7.98 13.85 1.14
CA GLU A 193 8.62 12.54 1.20
C GLU A 193 8.19 11.69 0.01
N ILE A 194 9.11 10.86 -0.47
CA ILE A 194 8.85 9.95 -1.59
C ILE A 194 8.97 8.52 -1.09
N GLU A 195 8.02 7.70 -1.48
CA GLU A 195 8.16 6.25 -1.51
C GLU A 195 8.19 5.77 -2.96
N MET A 196 8.94 4.72 -3.24
CA MET A 196 8.75 3.96 -4.48
C MET A 196 8.22 2.57 -4.11
N SER A 197 7.16 2.15 -4.77
CA SER A 197 6.62 0.81 -4.65
C SER A 197 6.88 -0.03 -5.89
N VAL A 198 7.31 -1.27 -5.67
CA VAL A 198 7.36 -2.35 -6.68
C VAL A 198 6.69 -3.61 -6.11
N ASP A 199 5.76 -3.43 -5.16
CA ASP A 199 5.07 -4.50 -4.45
C ASP A 199 4.10 -5.29 -5.34
N GLU A 200 3.64 -4.72 -6.44
CA GLU A 200 2.71 -5.35 -7.39
C GLU A 200 3.44 -6.21 -8.47
N SER A 201 4.76 -6.39 -8.39
CA SER A 201 5.51 -7.28 -9.29
C SER A 201 5.16 -8.77 -9.08
N GLU A 202 5.22 -9.55 -10.17
CA GLU A 202 4.88 -10.98 -10.14
C GLU A 202 5.88 -11.81 -9.32
N VAL A 203 7.16 -11.49 -9.45
CA VAL A 203 8.27 -12.20 -8.78
C VAL A 203 8.79 -11.35 -7.60
N PRO A 204 9.13 -11.97 -6.46
CA PRO A 204 9.75 -11.27 -5.34
C PRO A 204 11.00 -10.49 -5.73
N THR A 205 11.13 -9.27 -5.23
CA THR A 205 12.28 -8.41 -5.48
C THR A 205 13.53 -9.04 -4.88
N THR A 206 14.54 -9.33 -5.70
CA THR A 206 15.79 -9.93 -5.18
C THR A 206 16.61 -8.90 -4.40
N TYR A 207 17.59 -9.37 -3.62
CA TYR A 207 18.49 -8.48 -2.87
C TYR A 207 19.34 -7.58 -3.79
N LEU A 208 19.79 -8.12 -4.93
CA LEU A 208 20.52 -7.35 -5.94
C LEU A 208 19.59 -6.35 -6.65
N GLU A 209 18.33 -6.70 -6.89
CA GLU A 209 17.36 -5.75 -7.44
C GLU A 209 17.06 -4.62 -6.45
N HIS A 210 16.86 -4.94 -5.16
CA HIS A 210 16.65 -3.94 -4.11
C HIS A 210 17.83 -2.97 -4.01
N LEU A 211 19.06 -3.50 -4.00
CA LEU A 211 20.30 -2.70 -4.01
C LEU A 211 20.38 -1.80 -5.26
N PHE A 212 20.07 -2.36 -6.43
CA PHE A 212 20.13 -1.65 -7.72
C PHE A 212 19.14 -0.48 -7.75
N VAL A 213 17.87 -0.77 -7.47
CA VAL A 213 16.78 0.23 -7.43
C VAL A 213 17.13 1.36 -6.47
N SER A 214 17.58 1.03 -5.26
CA SER A 214 17.88 2.03 -4.23
C SER A 214 19.03 2.96 -4.63
N GLN A 215 20.12 2.43 -5.20
CA GLN A 215 21.24 3.25 -5.67
C GLN A 215 20.86 4.12 -6.88
N GLU A 216 20.11 3.56 -7.82
CA GLU A 216 19.72 4.28 -9.03
C GLU A 216 18.68 5.38 -8.77
N LEU A 217 17.79 5.21 -7.78
CA LEU A 217 16.92 6.28 -7.28
C LEU A 217 17.72 7.44 -6.69
N GLY A 218 18.70 7.14 -5.84
CA GLY A 218 19.60 8.15 -5.26
C GLY A 218 20.35 8.94 -6.34
N ARG A 219 20.88 8.25 -7.35
CA ARG A 219 21.57 8.89 -8.50
C ARG A 219 20.66 9.79 -9.34
N ARG A 220 19.37 9.46 -9.42
CA ARG A 220 18.36 10.27 -10.14
C ARG A 220 17.82 11.44 -9.32
N GLY A 221 18.34 11.65 -8.12
CA GLY A 221 17.86 12.73 -7.24
C GLY A 221 16.47 12.44 -6.67
N VAL A 222 16.11 11.16 -6.54
CA VAL A 222 14.86 10.68 -5.92
C VAL A 222 15.20 9.96 -4.60
N PRO A 223 15.73 10.65 -3.57
CA PRO A 223 16.00 10.01 -2.29
C PRO A 223 14.67 9.61 -1.64
N VAL A 224 14.47 8.31 -1.46
CA VAL A 224 13.24 7.78 -0.87
C VAL A 224 13.30 7.81 0.66
N THR A 225 12.15 8.08 1.28
CA THR A 225 11.94 7.92 2.73
C THR A 225 11.50 6.48 3.05
N SER A 226 10.90 5.79 2.08
CA SER A 226 10.58 4.38 2.17
C SER A 226 10.61 3.69 0.80
N LEU A 227 10.80 2.38 0.81
CA LEU A 227 10.68 1.52 -0.36
C LEU A 227 9.75 0.36 -0.03
N ALA A 228 8.86 0.01 -0.95
CA ALA A 228 7.99 -1.17 -0.86
C ALA A 228 8.40 -2.23 -1.91
N PRO A 229 9.33 -3.15 -1.58
CA PRO A 229 9.62 -4.31 -2.43
C PRO A 229 8.43 -5.29 -2.50
N ARG A 230 8.40 -6.14 -3.54
CA ARG A 230 7.64 -7.38 -3.51
C ARG A 230 8.36 -8.38 -2.61
N PHE A 231 7.88 -8.56 -1.38
CA PHE A 231 8.41 -9.58 -0.48
C PHE A 231 8.04 -10.99 -0.93
N ILE A 232 8.79 -11.99 -0.45
CA ILE A 232 8.48 -13.40 -0.67
C ILE A 232 7.14 -13.79 -0.05
N GLY A 233 6.50 -14.82 -0.60
CA GLY A 233 5.13 -15.25 -0.25
C GLY A 233 4.09 -14.26 -0.75
N ASP A 234 2.84 -14.42 -0.33
CA ASP A 234 1.71 -13.68 -0.89
C ASP A 234 1.06 -12.74 0.11
N PHE A 235 0.85 -11.51 -0.37
CA PHE A 235 0.27 -10.39 0.37
C PHE A 235 -1.08 -9.98 -0.23
N GLU A 236 -2.01 -10.94 -0.31
CA GLU A 236 -3.34 -10.68 -0.87
C GLU A 236 -4.16 -9.73 0.01
N LYS A 237 -5.08 -8.99 -0.60
CA LYS A 237 -5.93 -8.03 0.14
C LYS A 237 -6.88 -8.78 1.08
N GLY A 238 -7.09 -8.23 2.28
CA GLY A 238 -8.08 -8.71 3.25
C GLY A 238 -7.78 -10.04 3.94
N VAL A 239 -6.61 -10.65 3.76
CA VAL A 239 -6.26 -11.94 4.38
C VAL A 239 -4.85 -11.92 4.96
N ASP A 240 -4.53 -12.88 5.82
CA ASP A 240 -3.19 -13.05 6.39
C ASP A 240 -2.18 -13.50 5.31
N TYR A 241 -0.89 -13.33 5.62
CA TYR A 241 0.23 -13.75 4.79
C TYR A 241 0.16 -15.25 4.47
N ARG A 242 0.50 -15.60 3.22
CA ARG A 242 0.63 -16.99 2.79
C ARG A 242 2.06 -17.25 2.33
N GLY A 243 2.74 -18.16 3.03
CA GLY A 243 4.11 -18.56 2.70
C GLY A 243 4.85 -19.10 3.92
N ASP A 244 6.15 -19.33 3.77
CA ASP A 244 7.01 -19.74 4.88
C ASP A 244 7.42 -18.51 5.69
N VAL A 245 6.99 -18.46 6.95
CA VAL A 245 7.26 -17.35 7.87
C VAL A 245 8.75 -17.26 8.24
N LYS A 246 9.47 -18.39 8.26
CA LYS A 246 10.92 -18.38 8.54
C LYS A 246 11.70 -17.81 7.37
N LEU A 247 11.35 -18.21 6.15
CA LEU A 247 11.96 -17.62 4.96
C LEU A 247 11.66 -16.12 4.89
N PHE A 248 10.44 -15.70 5.27
CA PHE A 248 10.09 -14.30 5.33
C PHE A 248 10.99 -13.54 6.31
N GLU A 249 11.18 -14.06 7.53
CA GLU A 249 12.08 -13.48 8.52
C GLU A 249 13.51 -13.32 8.00
N GLU A 250 14.08 -14.36 7.42
CA GLU A 250 15.42 -14.34 6.83
C GLU A 250 15.54 -13.32 5.69
N SER A 251 14.49 -13.19 4.87
CA SER A 251 14.43 -12.26 3.75
C SER A 251 14.33 -10.81 4.22
N ILE A 252 13.43 -10.51 5.18
CA ILE A 252 13.26 -9.16 5.73
C ILE A 252 14.55 -8.68 6.38
N ALA A 253 15.27 -9.52 7.11
CA ALA A 253 16.54 -9.14 7.73
C ALA A 253 17.54 -8.60 6.67
N LYS A 254 17.61 -9.24 5.50
CA LYS A 254 18.48 -8.79 4.39
C LYS A 254 17.97 -7.52 3.72
N HIS A 255 16.66 -7.39 3.50
CA HIS A 255 16.09 -6.14 2.98
C HIS A 255 16.32 -4.96 3.93
N VAL A 256 16.19 -5.16 5.25
CA VAL A 256 16.48 -4.12 6.25
C VAL A 256 17.96 -3.71 6.20
N ALA A 257 18.87 -4.68 6.08
CA ALA A 257 20.30 -4.40 5.97
C ALA A 257 20.64 -3.58 4.71
N ILE A 258 20.01 -3.89 3.57
CA ILE A 258 20.15 -3.10 2.33
C ILE A 258 19.57 -1.70 2.52
N ALA A 259 18.41 -1.57 3.17
CA ALA A 259 17.78 -0.28 3.44
C ALA A 259 18.67 0.64 4.30
N LYS A 260 19.37 0.07 5.28
CA LYS A 260 20.37 0.79 6.08
C LYS A 260 21.63 1.12 5.29
N PHE A 261 22.07 0.24 4.40
CA PHE A 261 23.28 0.43 3.58
C PHE A 261 23.11 1.52 2.51
N CYS A 262 22.01 1.49 1.77
CA CYS A 262 21.70 2.48 0.73
C CYS A 262 21.15 3.78 1.30
N GLY A 263 20.53 3.70 2.49
CA GLY A 263 19.82 4.79 3.13
C GLY A 263 20.57 5.37 4.35
N PRO A 264 19.84 5.64 5.46
CA PRO A 264 18.65 4.90 5.87
C PRO A 264 17.33 5.38 5.23
N TYR A 265 16.46 4.41 4.89
CA TYR A 265 15.04 4.57 4.58
C TYR A 265 14.21 3.46 5.22
N LYS A 266 12.88 3.61 5.27
CA LYS A 266 11.97 2.59 5.84
C LYS A 266 11.69 1.48 4.82
N LEU A 267 11.49 0.25 5.29
CA LEU A 267 10.76 -0.74 4.50
C LEU A 267 9.26 -0.50 4.67
N SER A 268 8.54 -0.54 3.57
CA SER A 268 7.10 -0.33 3.54
C SER A 268 6.36 -1.60 3.17
N LEU A 269 5.39 -1.98 4.01
CA LEU A 269 4.53 -3.13 3.82
C LEU A 269 3.21 -2.70 3.19
N HIS A 270 3.13 -2.82 1.86
CA HIS A 270 1.90 -2.66 1.11
C HIS A 270 0.99 -3.88 1.28
N SER A 271 -0.31 -3.69 1.00
CA SER A 271 -1.35 -4.69 1.32
C SER A 271 -1.26 -5.15 2.78
N GLY A 272 -0.83 -4.22 3.65
CA GLY A 272 -0.41 -4.51 5.01
C GLY A 272 -1.53 -5.10 5.85
N SER A 273 -2.78 -4.68 5.63
CA SER A 273 -3.95 -5.13 6.40
C SER A 273 -3.98 -6.65 6.61
N ASP A 274 -4.31 -7.04 7.84
CA ASP A 274 -4.55 -8.42 8.28
C ASP A 274 -3.34 -9.39 8.20
N LYS A 275 -2.13 -8.91 7.94
CA LYS A 275 -0.89 -9.73 7.88
C LYS A 275 -0.34 -10.11 9.26
N PHE A 276 -1.23 -10.56 10.13
CA PHE A 276 -0.98 -10.79 11.56
C PHE A 276 0.17 -11.75 11.82
N SER A 277 0.33 -12.80 11.02
CA SER A 277 1.39 -13.81 11.20
C SER A 277 2.80 -13.26 11.01
N VAL A 278 2.98 -12.18 10.23
CA VAL A 278 4.29 -11.60 9.91
C VAL A 278 4.57 -10.29 10.63
N TYR A 279 3.56 -9.64 11.22
CA TYR A 279 3.74 -8.37 11.94
C TYR A 279 4.77 -8.41 13.07
N PRO A 280 4.82 -9.42 13.97
CA PRO A 280 5.84 -9.42 15.02
C PRO A 280 7.27 -9.46 14.47
N ILE A 281 7.46 -10.16 13.35
CA ILE A 281 8.76 -10.26 12.66
C ILE A 281 9.11 -8.92 12.01
N PHE A 282 8.17 -8.36 11.24
CA PHE A 282 8.38 -7.10 10.52
C PHE A 282 8.65 -5.95 11.50
N GLY A 283 7.88 -5.86 12.57
CA GLY A 283 8.05 -4.92 13.67
C GLY A 283 9.43 -5.01 14.32
N ARG A 284 9.83 -6.21 14.75
CA ARG A 284 11.13 -6.48 15.39
C ARG A 284 12.30 -6.09 14.49
N LEU A 285 12.29 -6.56 13.23
CA LEU A 285 13.44 -6.43 12.35
C LEU A 285 13.59 -5.01 11.79
N CYS A 286 12.49 -4.35 11.45
CA CYS A 286 12.53 -3.00 10.90
C CYS A 286 12.74 -1.93 12.00
N GLY A 287 12.22 -2.15 13.21
CA GLY A 287 12.33 -1.19 14.31
C GLY A 287 11.68 0.14 13.94
N ASP A 288 12.44 1.24 13.98
CA ASP A 288 11.95 2.55 13.53
C ASP A 288 11.82 2.68 12.00
N LEU A 289 12.56 1.85 11.24
CA LEU A 289 12.60 1.88 9.78
C LEU A 289 11.45 1.11 9.13
N LEU A 290 10.24 1.32 9.63
CA LEU A 290 9.05 0.57 9.22
C LEU A 290 7.89 1.49 8.84
N HIS A 291 7.23 1.13 7.74
CA HIS A 291 5.95 1.67 7.33
C HIS A 291 5.00 0.51 6.98
N VAL A 292 3.72 0.61 7.35
CA VAL A 292 2.68 -0.38 6.99
C VAL A 292 1.49 0.37 6.45
N LYS A 293 0.92 -0.08 5.32
CA LYS A 293 -0.26 0.54 4.70
C LYS A 293 -1.49 -0.34 4.81
N THR A 294 -2.55 0.21 5.40
CA THR A 294 -3.90 -0.37 5.34
C THR A 294 -4.86 0.56 4.62
N ALA A 295 -5.97 0.02 4.13
CA ALA A 295 -7.06 0.83 3.57
C ALA A 295 -8.38 0.06 3.62
N GLY A 296 -8.50 -0.98 2.79
CA GLY A 296 -9.78 -1.67 2.61
C GLY A 296 -10.30 -2.40 3.83
N THR A 297 -9.46 -2.73 4.82
CA THR A 297 -9.95 -3.31 6.08
C THR A 297 -10.88 -2.36 6.86
N SER A 298 -10.64 -1.04 6.81
CA SER A 298 -11.54 -0.04 7.42
C SER A 298 -12.96 -0.14 6.83
N TYR A 299 -13.06 -0.36 5.51
CA TYR A 299 -14.35 -0.58 4.84
C TYR A 299 -15.00 -1.91 5.27
N VAL A 300 -14.23 -2.97 5.47
CA VAL A 300 -14.77 -4.26 5.93
C VAL A 300 -15.32 -4.14 7.36
N GLU A 301 -14.67 -3.38 8.23
CA GLU A 301 -15.19 -3.12 9.59
C GLU A 301 -16.43 -2.20 9.58
N ALA A 302 -16.56 -1.29 8.62
CA ALA A 302 -17.81 -0.56 8.40
C ALA A 302 -18.97 -1.51 8.00
N LEU A 303 -18.71 -2.50 7.15
CA LEU A 303 -19.68 -3.55 6.83
C LEU A 303 -20.05 -4.42 8.04
N ARG A 304 -19.14 -4.56 9.01
CA ARG A 304 -19.42 -5.25 10.28
C ARG A 304 -20.48 -4.53 11.11
N VAL A 305 -20.55 -3.20 11.01
CA VAL A 305 -21.65 -2.42 11.61
C VAL A 305 -22.97 -2.83 10.94
N VAL A 306 -23.01 -2.82 9.60
CA VAL A 306 -24.23 -3.17 8.85
C VAL A 306 -24.73 -4.58 9.17
N VAL A 307 -23.88 -5.61 9.17
CA VAL A 307 -24.34 -6.97 9.49
C VAL A 307 -24.87 -7.13 10.92
N ARG A 308 -24.48 -6.24 11.84
CA ARG A 308 -24.92 -6.26 13.24
C ARG A 308 -26.17 -5.40 13.49
N THR A 309 -26.45 -4.43 12.65
CA THR A 309 -27.58 -3.49 12.83
C THR A 309 -28.70 -3.69 11.80
N ASP A 310 -28.35 -4.04 10.56
CA ASP A 310 -29.27 -4.23 9.43
C ASP A 310 -28.83 -5.43 8.55
N LYS A 311 -29.12 -6.63 9.04
CA LYS A 311 -28.84 -7.88 8.31
C LYS A 311 -29.48 -7.95 6.93
N PRO A 312 -30.77 -7.59 6.74
CA PRO A 312 -31.38 -7.57 5.41
C PRO A 312 -30.58 -6.75 4.40
N LEU A 313 -30.21 -5.52 4.76
CA LEU A 313 -29.39 -4.67 3.89
C LEU A 313 -28.03 -5.29 3.61
N PHE A 314 -27.35 -5.85 4.63
CA PHE A 314 -26.07 -6.51 4.43
C PHE A 314 -26.17 -7.66 3.42
N LYS A 315 -27.25 -8.45 3.45
CA LYS A 315 -27.46 -9.54 2.48
C LYS A 315 -27.65 -9.00 1.06
N GLU A 316 -28.41 -7.92 0.89
CA GLU A 316 -28.56 -7.28 -0.42
C GLU A 316 -27.20 -6.76 -0.96
N MET A 317 -26.36 -6.20 -0.09
CA MET A 317 -25.00 -5.77 -0.45
C MET A 317 -24.12 -6.96 -0.87
N VAL A 318 -24.18 -8.08 -0.14
CA VAL A 318 -23.43 -9.31 -0.47
C VAL A 318 -23.90 -9.87 -1.81
N GLU A 319 -25.21 -10.02 -2.03
CA GLU A 319 -25.77 -10.51 -3.28
C GLU A 319 -25.31 -9.64 -4.46
N TYR A 320 -25.34 -8.31 -4.31
CA TYR A 320 -24.82 -7.41 -5.33
C TYR A 320 -23.31 -7.59 -5.55
N ALA A 321 -22.51 -7.66 -4.48
CA ALA A 321 -21.07 -7.88 -4.57
C ALA A 321 -20.73 -9.17 -5.34
N GLN A 322 -21.47 -10.25 -5.12
CA GLN A 322 -21.29 -11.52 -5.84
C GLN A 322 -21.46 -11.37 -7.34
N THR A 323 -22.40 -10.53 -7.80
CA THR A 323 -22.59 -10.25 -9.24
C THR A 323 -21.45 -9.44 -9.86
N ARG A 324 -20.68 -8.73 -9.05
CA ARG A 324 -19.60 -7.82 -9.48
C ARG A 324 -18.22 -8.43 -9.34
N PHE A 325 -18.07 -9.50 -8.56
CA PHE A 325 -16.79 -10.07 -8.19
C PHE A 325 -15.87 -10.36 -9.38
N ALA A 326 -16.39 -11.03 -10.43
CA ALA A 326 -15.61 -11.38 -11.61
C ALA A 326 -14.99 -10.17 -12.33
N GLU A 327 -15.69 -9.03 -12.33
CA GLU A 327 -15.20 -7.79 -12.95
C GLU A 327 -14.28 -7.03 -12.00
N ASP A 328 -14.70 -6.83 -10.76
CA ASP A 328 -14.00 -5.97 -9.80
C ASP A 328 -12.69 -6.59 -9.31
N ARG A 329 -12.56 -7.92 -9.34
CA ARG A 329 -11.31 -8.62 -9.01
C ARG A 329 -10.21 -8.45 -10.05
N ALA A 330 -10.51 -8.03 -11.28
CA ALA A 330 -9.57 -8.06 -12.41
C ALA A 330 -8.31 -7.21 -12.18
N THR A 331 -8.37 -6.24 -11.27
CA THR A 331 -7.24 -5.39 -10.89
C THR A 331 -6.60 -5.78 -9.56
N TYR A 332 -6.87 -6.99 -9.05
CA TYR A 332 -6.35 -7.49 -7.78
C TYR A 332 -5.81 -8.91 -7.93
N HIS A 333 -4.64 -9.13 -7.34
CA HIS A 333 -4.10 -10.48 -7.18
C HIS A 333 -4.76 -11.13 -5.94
N LEU A 334 -5.61 -12.13 -6.18
CA LEU A 334 -6.38 -12.86 -5.15
C LEU A 334 -6.43 -14.35 -5.47
N SER A 335 -6.40 -15.17 -4.43
CA SER A 335 -6.65 -16.61 -4.50
C SER A 335 -8.12 -16.98 -4.61
N THR A 336 -9.03 -16.17 -4.03
CA THR A 336 -10.49 -16.43 -4.09
C THR A 336 -10.96 -16.49 -5.55
N THR A 337 -11.64 -17.58 -5.91
CA THR A 337 -12.19 -17.81 -7.24
C THR A 337 -13.69 -17.51 -7.30
N GLN A 338 -14.25 -17.44 -8.51
CA GLN A 338 -15.71 -17.31 -8.66
C GLN A 338 -16.43 -18.52 -8.06
N ALA A 339 -15.86 -19.73 -8.16
CA ALA A 339 -16.44 -20.93 -7.58
C ALA A 339 -16.51 -20.86 -6.04
N ASP A 340 -15.50 -20.24 -5.40
CA ASP A 340 -15.50 -20.01 -3.96
C ASP A 340 -16.60 -19.02 -3.55
N VAL A 341 -16.77 -17.95 -4.33
CA VAL A 341 -17.85 -16.96 -4.14
C VAL A 341 -19.24 -17.60 -4.32
N ASP A 342 -19.40 -18.45 -5.32
CA ASP A 342 -20.64 -19.19 -5.55
C ASP A 342 -20.93 -20.15 -4.39
N ALA A 343 -19.89 -20.77 -3.80
CA ALA A 343 -20.02 -21.70 -2.67
C ALA A 343 -20.47 -21.04 -1.36
N ILE A 344 -20.15 -19.76 -1.14
CA ILE A 344 -20.60 -19.00 0.05
C ILE A 344 -21.93 -18.27 -0.18
N SER A 345 -22.56 -18.44 -1.35
CA SER A 345 -23.86 -17.85 -1.66
C SER A 345 -24.97 -18.49 -0.83
N GLY A 346 -25.91 -17.67 -0.35
CA GLY A 346 -26.99 -18.15 0.52
C GLY A 346 -26.54 -18.51 1.94
N THR A 347 -25.41 -17.97 2.40
CA THR A 347 -24.94 -18.08 3.79
C THR A 347 -26.06 -17.74 4.79
N ALA A 348 -26.22 -18.59 5.82
CA ALA A 348 -27.26 -18.43 6.83
C ALA A 348 -27.02 -17.21 7.73
N ASP A 349 -28.09 -16.59 8.23
CA ASP A 349 -28.04 -15.35 9.04
C ASP A 349 -27.17 -15.45 10.30
N ALA A 350 -27.02 -16.65 10.84
CA ALA A 350 -26.18 -16.91 12.02
C ALA A 350 -24.68 -16.88 11.69
N ASP A 351 -24.33 -17.10 10.42
CA ASP A 351 -22.95 -17.26 9.92
C ASP A 351 -22.48 -16.10 9.05
N LEU A 352 -23.38 -15.15 8.69
CA LEU A 352 -23.08 -14.05 7.77
C LEU A 352 -21.80 -13.29 8.15
N GLU A 353 -21.70 -12.82 9.39
CA GLU A 353 -20.54 -12.04 9.82
C GLU A 353 -19.24 -12.85 9.70
N ARG A 354 -19.23 -14.08 10.20
CA ARG A 354 -18.05 -14.96 10.15
C ARG A 354 -17.63 -15.26 8.71
N VAL A 355 -18.55 -15.77 7.89
CA VAL A 355 -18.23 -16.22 6.53
C VAL A 355 -17.87 -15.04 5.62
N LEU A 356 -18.55 -13.89 5.75
CA LEU A 356 -18.38 -12.77 4.84
C LEU A 356 -17.31 -11.75 5.29
N LEU A 357 -16.98 -11.67 6.58
CA LEU A 357 -16.07 -10.64 7.10
C LEU A 357 -14.86 -11.18 7.86
N ASP A 358 -14.85 -12.46 8.26
CA ASP A 358 -13.72 -13.08 8.98
C ASP A 358 -13.01 -14.15 8.13
N GLU A 359 -13.74 -14.91 7.31
CA GLU A 359 -13.18 -15.95 6.45
C GLU A 359 -12.69 -15.37 5.11
N ASN A 360 -11.64 -15.99 4.57
CA ASN A 360 -10.85 -15.43 3.47
C ASN A 360 -11.69 -15.08 2.24
N GLU A 361 -12.53 -16.02 1.80
CA GLU A 361 -13.26 -15.93 0.54
C GLU A 361 -14.29 -14.80 0.58
N GLY A 362 -15.09 -14.76 1.64
CA GLY A 362 -16.07 -13.70 1.85
C GLY A 362 -15.43 -12.35 2.11
N ARG A 363 -14.36 -12.31 2.92
CA ARG A 363 -13.64 -11.08 3.22
C ARG A 363 -13.00 -10.49 1.96
N GLN A 364 -12.42 -11.32 1.09
CA GLN A 364 -11.88 -10.87 -0.21
C GLN A 364 -12.97 -10.37 -1.15
N LEU A 365 -14.11 -11.10 -1.25
CA LEU A 365 -15.28 -10.66 -2.01
C LEU A 365 -15.71 -9.24 -1.62
N MET A 366 -15.93 -9.02 -0.31
CA MET A 366 -16.39 -7.72 0.18
C MET A 366 -15.30 -6.65 -0.01
N HIS A 367 -14.03 -6.98 0.26
CA HIS A 367 -12.93 -6.01 0.18
C HIS A 367 -12.72 -5.42 -1.22
N VAL A 368 -12.87 -6.21 -2.28
CA VAL A 368 -12.55 -5.76 -3.66
C VAL A 368 -13.72 -5.15 -4.42
N THR A 369 -14.95 -5.47 -4.02
CA THR A 369 -16.18 -4.98 -4.66
C THR A 369 -16.68 -3.64 -4.11
N TYR A 370 -15.96 -3.05 -3.14
CA TYR A 370 -16.34 -1.79 -2.47
C TYR A 370 -16.77 -0.67 -3.43
N GLY A 371 -16.04 -0.46 -4.54
CA GLY A 371 -16.34 0.62 -5.48
C GLY A 371 -17.71 0.41 -6.15
N SER A 372 -17.98 -0.81 -6.63
CA SER A 372 -19.28 -1.13 -7.19
C SER A 372 -20.38 -1.04 -6.15
N VAL A 373 -20.17 -1.59 -4.96
CA VAL A 373 -21.17 -1.58 -3.88
C VAL A 373 -21.52 -0.14 -3.50
N LEU A 374 -20.52 0.71 -3.23
CA LEU A 374 -20.74 2.07 -2.75
C LEU A 374 -21.40 2.99 -3.79
N ILE A 375 -20.97 2.88 -5.06
CA ILE A 375 -21.33 3.87 -6.09
C ILE A 375 -22.47 3.41 -6.99
N ASN A 376 -22.51 2.11 -7.32
CA ASN A 376 -23.42 1.57 -8.32
C ASN A 376 -24.54 0.72 -7.72
N GLY A 377 -24.30 0.12 -6.56
CA GLY A 377 -25.23 -0.77 -5.88
C GLY A 377 -26.41 -0.04 -5.25
N LYS A 378 -27.58 -0.68 -5.29
CA LYS A 378 -28.83 -0.15 -4.73
C LYS A 378 -29.60 -1.26 -4.04
N GLY A 379 -30.24 -0.90 -2.93
CA GLY A 379 -31.15 -1.78 -2.23
C GLY A 379 -32.44 -2.03 -3.00
N SER A 380 -33.22 -2.98 -2.51
CA SER A 380 -34.55 -3.32 -3.03
C SER A 380 -35.54 -2.15 -2.96
N ASP A 381 -35.28 -1.19 -2.08
CA ASP A 381 -35.99 0.09 -1.94
C ASP A 381 -35.56 1.15 -2.96
N GLY A 382 -34.55 0.87 -3.78
CA GLY A 382 -33.97 1.76 -4.79
C GLY A 382 -32.94 2.75 -4.25
N LYS A 383 -32.64 2.72 -2.95
CA LYS A 383 -31.66 3.61 -2.32
C LYS A 383 -30.23 3.13 -2.60
N PRO A 384 -29.27 4.03 -2.91
CA PRO A 384 -27.86 3.67 -3.05
C PRO A 384 -27.30 3.04 -1.78
N PHE A 385 -26.54 1.95 -1.91
CA PHE A 385 -25.94 1.30 -0.74
C PHE A 385 -24.95 2.21 -0.01
N GLY A 386 -24.22 3.08 -0.72
CA GLY A 386 -23.33 4.06 -0.11
C GLY A 386 -24.07 5.04 0.83
N ASP A 387 -25.26 5.49 0.43
CA ASP A 387 -26.10 6.38 1.26
C ASP A 387 -26.60 5.63 2.51
N SER A 388 -27.11 4.41 2.33
CA SER A 388 -27.58 3.58 3.46
C SER A 388 -26.44 3.23 4.42
N LEU A 389 -25.24 2.93 3.91
CA LEU A 389 -24.07 2.69 4.74
C LEU A 389 -23.72 3.93 5.56
N THR A 390 -23.66 5.10 4.93
CA THR A 390 -23.35 6.37 5.61
C THR A 390 -24.34 6.64 6.75
N GLU A 391 -25.64 6.50 6.49
CA GLU A 391 -26.67 6.71 7.53
C GLU A 391 -26.56 5.70 8.69
N ILE A 392 -26.23 4.44 8.41
CA ILE A 392 -26.02 3.44 9.45
C ILE A 392 -24.79 3.78 10.28
N LEU A 393 -23.69 4.19 9.66
CA LEU A 393 -22.48 4.57 10.38
C LEU A 393 -22.70 5.83 11.23
N ASP A 394 -23.46 6.81 10.74
CA ASP A 394 -23.82 8.00 11.51
C ASP A 394 -24.75 7.67 12.70
N ALA A 395 -25.68 6.72 12.52
CA ALA A 395 -26.60 6.29 13.59
C ALA A 395 -25.94 5.37 14.63
N HIS A 396 -24.81 4.76 14.28
CA HIS A 396 -24.08 3.79 15.09
C HIS A 396 -22.58 4.12 15.15
N ASP A 397 -22.26 5.41 15.30
CA ASP A 397 -20.90 5.95 15.29
C ASP A 397 -20.02 5.33 16.38
N ASP A 398 -20.54 5.18 17.60
CA ASP A 398 -19.87 4.51 18.72
C ASP A 398 -19.46 3.07 18.35
N LEU A 399 -20.33 2.32 17.67
CA LEU A 399 -20.08 0.93 17.30
C LEU A 399 -19.05 0.84 16.16
N HIS A 400 -19.13 1.75 15.18
CA HIS A 400 -18.14 1.84 14.12
C HIS A 400 -16.75 2.17 14.69
N MET A 401 -16.68 3.15 15.59
CA MET A 401 -15.45 3.52 16.27
C MET A 401 -14.86 2.34 17.05
N GLU A 402 -15.67 1.61 17.81
CA GLU A 402 -15.23 0.41 18.55
C GLU A 402 -14.62 -0.65 17.64
N PHE A 403 -15.25 -0.95 16.48
CA PHE A 403 -14.72 -1.96 15.56
C PHE A 403 -13.42 -1.53 14.91
N ILE A 404 -13.34 -0.29 14.44
CA ILE A 404 -12.09 0.24 13.89
C ILE A 404 -10.99 0.20 14.98
N GLU A 405 -11.27 0.72 16.17
CA GLU A 405 -10.32 0.76 17.27
C GLU A 405 -9.79 -0.63 17.63
N CYS A 406 -10.69 -1.59 17.88
CA CYS A 406 -10.33 -2.97 18.23
C CYS A 406 -9.53 -3.67 17.11
N HIS A 407 -9.93 -3.46 15.86
CA HIS A 407 -9.27 -4.05 14.71
C HIS A 407 -7.83 -3.52 14.55
N PHE A 408 -7.63 -2.21 14.72
CA PHE A 408 -6.32 -1.58 14.60
C PHE A 408 -5.43 -1.74 15.85
N ASP A 409 -6.00 -1.92 17.03
CA ASP A 409 -5.25 -2.33 18.22
C ASP A 409 -4.52 -3.65 17.99
N LYS A 410 -5.19 -4.62 17.36
CA LYS A 410 -4.56 -5.89 17.00
C LYS A 410 -3.39 -5.70 16.04
N HIS A 411 -3.57 -4.85 15.02
CA HIS A 411 -2.53 -4.53 14.03
C HIS A 411 -1.29 -3.92 14.69
N LEU A 412 -1.49 -2.79 15.36
CA LEU A 412 -0.41 -2.02 15.98
C LEU A 412 0.23 -2.80 17.12
N GLY A 413 -0.58 -3.50 17.93
CA GLY A 413 -0.09 -4.33 19.03
C GLY A 413 0.84 -5.44 18.57
N LEU A 414 0.49 -6.17 17.50
CA LEU A 414 1.35 -7.24 16.95
C LEU A 414 2.66 -6.70 16.37
N LEU A 415 2.65 -5.52 15.74
CA LEU A 415 3.87 -4.86 15.26
C LEU A 415 4.79 -4.41 16.41
N LEU A 416 4.25 -4.21 17.62
CA LEU A 416 5.01 -3.79 18.80
C LEU A 416 5.43 -4.96 19.72
N GLN A 417 5.08 -6.21 19.39
CA GLN A 417 5.48 -7.40 20.16
C GLN A 417 6.95 -7.82 19.94
N GLY A 418 7.64 -7.14 19.03
CA GLY A 418 8.95 -7.50 18.47
C GLY A 418 10.15 -7.08 19.30
#